data_AF-A0A399H044-F1
#
_entry.id   AF-A0A399H044-F1
#
_cell.length_a   1.000
_cell.length_b   1.000
_cell.length_c   1.000
_cell.angle_alpha   90.00
_cell.angle_beta   90.00
_cell.angle_gamma   90.00
#
_symmetry.space_group_name_H-M   'P 1'
#
loop_
_entity.id
_entity.type
_entity.pdbx_description
1 polymer ?
#
loop_
_entity_poly.entity_id
_entity_poly.type
_entity_poly.pdbx_seq_one_letter_code
_entity_poly.pdbx_strand_id
1 'polypeptide(L)'
;MDGDVVRYRKTNFLTRRVAMPIGEPDGRATPRLERIVAAFRTAGINARAEPQMDAWLRTHAAFEVPLGQAVHAAGGPVALSDDPAAVRGMLRLMRRNLAAMETPPVPRAFAALRALPQKLLVAVLRRFLKSPTAVDSGLSDRSPSTSAELERLAEQLSAPAGAR
;
A
#
# COMPACT_ATOMS: atom_id res chain seq x y z
N MET A 1 -9.45 1.33 -20.09
CA MET A 1 -8.60 0.17 -19.78
C MET A 1 -8.31 -0.56 -21.07
N ASP A 2 -7.06 -0.95 -21.33
CA ASP A 2 -6.60 -1.60 -22.57
C ASP A 2 -7.06 -3.08 -22.66
N GLY A 3 -8.34 -3.38 -22.39
CA GLY A 3 -8.86 -4.75 -22.35
C GLY A 3 -8.08 -5.64 -21.36
N ASP A 4 -7.55 -6.76 -21.85
CA ASP A 4 -6.80 -7.77 -21.07
C ASP A 4 -5.31 -7.44 -20.88
N VAL A 5 -4.85 -6.24 -21.28
CA VAL A 5 -3.44 -5.87 -21.19
C VAL A 5 -3.10 -5.33 -19.80
N VAL A 6 -2.35 -6.12 -19.02
CA VAL A 6 -1.75 -5.65 -17.76
C VAL A 6 -0.38 -5.03 -18.03
N ARG A 7 -0.28 -3.70 -17.89
CA ARG A 7 0.99 -2.98 -18.00
C ARG A 7 1.77 -3.09 -16.69
N TYR A 8 2.85 -3.87 -16.71
CA TYR A 8 3.80 -3.91 -15.59
C TYR A 8 4.88 -2.83 -15.77
N ARG A 9 5.09 -2.00 -14.75
CA ARG A 9 6.12 -0.95 -14.80
C ARG A 9 7.51 -1.58 -14.93
N LYS A 10 8.34 -1.04 -15.83
CA LYS A 10 9.76 -1.42 -15.90
C LYS A 10 10.43 -1.22 -14.53
N THR A 11 11.15 -2.25 -14.08
CA THR A 11 11.82 -2.26 -12.78
C THR A 11 12.96 -1.24 -12.77
N ASN A 12 12.81 -0.17 -11.99
CA ASN A 12 13.90 0.74 -11.64
C ASN A 12 14.56 0.34 -10.31
N PHE A 13 15.64 1.04 -9.94
CA PHE A 13 16.41 0.77 -8.73
C PHE A 13 15.57 0.70 -7.44
N LEU A 14 14.56 1.56 -7.30
CA LEU A 14 13.65 1.56 -6.15
C LEU A 14 12.70 0.36 -6.19
N THR A 15 12.01 0.14 -7.31
CA THR A 15 11.06 -0.99 -7.45
C THR A 15 11.73 -2.35 -7.45
N ARG A 16 13.01 -2.47 -7.83
CA ARG A 16 13.75 -3.74 -7.73
C ARG A 16 13.94 -4.18 -6.28
N ARG A 17 13.92 -3.27 -5.32
CA ARG A 17 14.08 -3.59 -3.89
C ARG A 17 12.78 -4.01 -3.22
N VAL A 18 11.64 -3.80 -3.87
CA VAL A 18 10.33 -4.18 -3.34
C VAL A 18 9.85 -5.39 -4.14
N ALA A 19 9.94 -6.56 -3.55
CA ALA A 19 9.40 -7.77 -4.16
C ALA A 19 7.88 -7.79 -4.02
N MET A 20 7.19 -8.22 -5.07
CA MET A 20 5.78 -8.57 -5.05
C MET A 20 5.59 -9.81 -4.15
N PRO A 21 4.89 -9.67 -3.02
CA PRO A 21 4.68 -10.78 -2.11
C PRO A 21 3.55 -11.66 -2.63
N ILE A 22 3.71 -12.97 -2.47
CA ILE A 22 2.71 -14.00 -2.80
C ILE A 22 2.68 -14.98 -1.63
N GLY A 23 1.51 -15.39 -1.17
CA GLY A 23 1.40 -16.23 0.02
C GLY A 23 0.05 -16.92 0.05
N GLU A 24 0.01 -18.07 0.70
CA GLU A 24 -1.23 -18.78 0.97
C GLU A 24 -1.99 -18.09 2.11
N PRO A 25 -3.34 -18.11 2.13
CA PRO A 25 -4.13 -17.51 3.20
C PRO A 25 -3.81 -18.07 4.60
N ASP A 26 -3.42 -19.34 4.67
CA ASP A 26 -3.02 -20.03 5.90
C ASP A 26 -1.52 -19.93 6.23
N GLY A 27 -0.76 -19.20 5.40
CA GLY A 27 0.68 -18.97 5.57
C GLY A 27 1.58 -20.16 5.26
N ARG A 28 1.03 -21.31 4.82
CA ARG A 28 1.84 -22.50 4.53
C ARG A 28 2.64 -22.34 3.25
N ALA A 29 3.83 -22.94 3.23
CA ALA A 29 4.57 -23.18 2.00
C ALA A 29 3.95 -24.37 1.27
N THR A 30 3.52 -24.16 0.02
CA THR A 30 2.90 -25.20 -0.80
C THR A 30 3.61 -25.30 -2.16
N PRO A 31 3.56 -26.46 -2.83
CA PRO A 31 4.05 -26.59 -4.20
C PRO A 31 3.34 -25.62 -5.18
N ARG A 32 2.09 -25.24 -4.90
CA ARG A 32 1.36 -24.23 -5.69
C ARG A 32 2.02 -22.85 -5.55
N LEU A 33 2.30 -22.42 -4.32
CA LEU A 33 2.96 -21.14 -4.04
C LEU A 33 4.32 -21.06 -4.74
N GLU A 34 5.12 -22.12 -4.65
CA GLU A 34 6.43 -22.21 -5.31
C GLU A 34 6.31 -22.06 -6.83
N ARG A 35 5.38 -22.78 -7.46
CA ARG A 35 5.12 -22.67 -8.91
C ARG A 35 4.71 -21.26 -9.33
N ILE A 36 3.84 -20.60 -8.55
CA ILE A 36 3.39 -19.23 -8.85
C ILE A 36 4.55 -18.25 -8.75
N VAL A 37 5.34 -18.30 -7.66
CA VAL A 37 6.50 -17.42 -7.49
C VAL A 37 7.52 -17.64 -8.60
N ALA A 38 7.78 -18.90 -8.98
CA ALA A 38 8.68 -19.23 -10.09
C ALA A 38 8.18 -18.70 -11.43
N ALA A 39 6.88 -18.79 -11.72
CA ALA A 39 6.29 -18.24 -12.94
C ALA A 39 6.50 -16.73 -13.06
N PHE A 40 6.22 -15.97 -11.99
CA PHE A 40 6.44 -14.52 -11.98
C PHE A 40 7.92 -14.15 -12.13
N ARG A 41 8.82 -14.86 -11.44
CA ARG A 41 10.27 -14.63 -11.57
C ARG A 41 10.78 -14.90 -12.99
N THR A 42 10.28 -15.96 -13.62
CA THR A 42 10.61 -16.30 -15.01
C THR A 42 10.14 -15.21 -15.99
N ALA A 43 9.01 -14.56 -15.68
CA ALA A 43 8.52 -13.39 -16.42
C ALA A 43 9.26 -12.08 -16.09
N GLY A 44 10.33 -12.11 -15.28
CA GLY A 44 11.11 -10.93 -14.88
C GLY A 44 10.46 -10.08 -13.78
N ILE A 45 9.40 -10.57 -13.14
CA ILE A 45 8.74 -9.90 -12.02
C ILE A 45 9.42 -10.35 -10.72
N ASN A 46 9.86 -9.39 -9.92
CA ASN A 46 10.48 -9.68 -8.63
C ASN A 46 9.43 -10.17 -7.62
N ALA A 47 9.12 -11.46 -7.62
CA ALA A 47 8.17 -12.07 -6.70
C ALA A 47 8.87 -12.79 -5.53
N ARG A 48 8.23 -12.83 -4.36
CA ARG A 48 8.68 -13.62 -3.20
C ARG A 48 7.52 -14.29 -2.48
N ALA A 49 7.78 -15.45 -1.89
CA ALA A 49 6.88 -16.05 -0.94
C ALA A 49 6.80 -15.19 0.34
N GLU A 50 5.60 -14.99 0.88
CA GLU A 50 5.32 -14.24 2.10
C GLU A 50 4.41 -15.08 3.00
N PRO A 51 4.93 -15.66 4.11
CA PRO A 51 4.16 -16.55 4.98
C PRO A 51 3.11 -15.81 5.82
N GLN A 52 3.20 -14.48 5.92
CA GLN A 52 2.27 -13.67 6.71
C GLN A 52 1.40 -12.79 5.80
N MET A 53 0.81 -13.37 4.75
CA MET A 53 0.12 -12.60 3.71
C MET A 53 -1.06 -11.78 4.23
N ASP A 54 -1.87 -12.32 5.14
CA ASP A 54 -2.97 -11.55 5.75
C ASP A 54 -2.44 -10.33 6.52
N ALA A 55 -1.40 -10.50 7.34
CA ALA A 55 -0.75 -9.40 8.04
C ALA A 55 -0.11 -8.39 7.07
N TRP A 56 0.45 -8.87 5.96
CA TRP A 56 1.00 -8.01 4.89
C TRP A 56 -0.09 -7.15 4.26
N LEU A 57 -1.21 -7.75 3.87
CA LEU A 57 -2.35 -7.05 3.26
C LEU A 57 -2.99 -6.05 4.23
N ARG A 58 -3.16 -6.42 5.51
CA ARG A 58 -3.69 -5.50 6.54
C ARG A 58 -2.75 -4.33 6.79
N THR A 59 -1.43 -4.59 6.85
CA THR A 59 -0.43 -3.53 6.97
C THR A 59 -0.47 -2.59 5.77
N HIS A 60 -0.58 -3.16 4.56
CA HIS A 60 -0.69 -2.40 3.34
C HIS A 60 -1.94 -1.51 3.35
N ALA A 61 -3.12 -2.07 3.65
CA ALA A 61 -4.37 -1.33 3.74
C ALA A 61 -4.34 -0.24 4.83
N ALA A 62 -3.77 -0.52 6.00
CA ALA A 62 -3.61 0.46 7.09
C ALA A 62 -2.83 1.72 6.66
N PHE A 63 -1.95 1.58 5.68
CA PHE A 63 -1.19 2.67 5.07
C PHE A 63 -1.86 3.25 3.82
N GLU A 64 -2.25 2.39 2.88
CA GLU A 64 -2.71 2.74 1.55
C GLU A 64 -4.08 3.41 1.57
N VAL A 65 -5.02 2.93 2.39
CA VAL A 65 -6.38 3.49 2.42
C VAL A 65 -6.37 4.98 2.84
N PRO A 66 -5.70 5.38 3.94
CA PRO A 66 -5.57 6.81 4.27
C PRO A 66 -4.87 7.63 3.18
N LEU A 67 -3.90 7.04 2.47
CA LEU A 67 -3.20 7.69 1.38
C LEU A 67 -4.13 7.93 0.19
N GLY A 68 -4.83 6.89 -0.26
CA GLY A 68 -5.80 6.95 -1.34
C GLY A 68 -6.91 7.96 -1.04
N GLN A 69 -7.49 7.92 0.17
CA GLN A 69 -8.54 8.87 0.58
C GLN A 69 -8.03 10.32 0.56
N ALA A 70 -6.84 10.58 1.11
CA ALA A 70 -6.27 11.93 1.12
C ALA A 70 -5.93 12.42 -0.29
N VAL A 71 -5.43 11.54 -1.16
CA VAL A 71 -5.11 11.84 -2.55
C VAL A 71 -6.38 12.15 -3.34
N HIS A 72 -7.43 11.33 -3.18
CA HIS A 72 -8.71 11.52 -3.85
C HIS A 72 -9.36 12.84 -3.40
N ALA A 73 -9.41 13.10 -2.09
CA ALA A 73 -9.95 14.34 -1.53
C ALA A 73 -9.20 15.59 -2.00
N ALA A 74 -7.89 15.49 -2.23
CA ALA A 74 -7.08 16.60 -2.75
C ALA A 74 -7.15 16.76 -4.28
N GLY A 75 -7.76 15.81 -5.01
CA GLY A 75 -7.81 15.83 -6.48
C GLY A 75 -6.55 15.29 -7.17
N GLY A 76 -5.68 14.59 -6.44
CA GLY A 76 -4.50 13.92 -6.98
C GLY A 76 -3.24 14.04 -6.10
N PRO A 77 -2.21 13.23 -6.37
CA PRO A 77 -1.04 13.13 -5.50
C PRO A 77 -0.23 14.44 -5.45
N VAL A 78 -0.11 15.15 -6.59
CA VAL A 78 0.58 16.46 -6.63
C VAL A 78 -0.18 17.49 -5.81
N ALA A 79 -1.50 17.56 -5.93
CA ALA A 79 -2.32 18.50 -5.15
C ALA A 79 -2.20 18.23 -3.64
N LEU A 80 -2.28 16.96 -3.21
CA LEU A 80 -2.05 16.60 -1.80
C LEU A 80 -0.65 17.03 -1.32
N SER A 81 0.37 16.92 -2.18
CA SER A 81 1.74 17.29 -1.82
C SER A 81 1.92 18.79 -1.55
N ASP A 82 1.01 19.64 -2.02
CA ASP A 82 1.03 21.08 -1.79
C ASP A 82 0.20 21.50 -0.56
N ASP A 83 -0.47 20.54 0.10
CA ASP A 83 -1.15 20.74 1.40
C ASP A 83 -0.45 19.96 2.54
N PRO A 84 0.48 20.60 3.28
CA PRO A 84 1.14 19.99 4.44
C PRO A 84 0.18 19.62 5.57
N ALA A 85 -0.98 20.27 5.70
CA ALA A 85 -1.94 19.97 6.75
C ALA A 85 -2.69 18.67 6.45
N ALA A 86 -3.15 18.49 5.21
CA ALA A 86 -3.74 17.24 4.74
C ALA A 86 -2.76 16.06 4.86
N VAL A 87 -1.49 16.24 4.46
CA VAL A 87 -0.44 15.21 4.62
C VAL A 87 -0.24 14.83 6.09
N ARG A 88 -0.30 15.81 7.03
CA ARG A 88 -0.25 15.52 8.47
C ARG A 88 -1.48 14.75 8.95
N GLY A 89 -2.67 15.09 8.44
CA GLY A 89 -3.92 14.39 8.75
C GLY A 89 -3.87 12.92 8.34
N MET A 90 -3.50 12.67 7.09
CA MET A 90 -3.24 11.35 6.53
C MET A 90 -2.24 10.55 7.38
N LEU A 91 -1.10 11.14 7.74
CA LEU A 91 -0.08 10.49 8.57
C LEU A 91 -0.59 10.10 9.96
N ARG A 92 -1.41 10.94 10.60
CA ARG A 92 -2.03 10.59 11.89
C ARG A 92 -2.97 9.40 11.75
N LEU A 93 -3.74 9.34 10.66
CA LEU A 93 -4.63 8.23 10.38
C LEU A 93 -3.86 6.92 10.12
N MET A 94 -2.80 6.95 9.29
CA MET A 94 -1.91 5.80 9.09
C MET A 94 -1.34 5.28 10.40
N ARG A 95 -0.87 6.17 11.29
CA ARG A 95 -0.34 5.78 12.60
C ARG A 95 -1.39 5.13 13.50
N ARG A 96 -2.60 5.69 13.51
CA ARG A 96 -3.72 5.14 14.27
C ARG A 96 -4.04 3.72 13.79
N ASN A 97 -4.17 3.52 12.48
CA ASN A 97 -4.45 2.22 11.90
C ASN A 97 -3.34 1.21 12.22
N LEU A 98 -2.07 1.58 12.05
CA LEU A 98 -0.93 0.71 12.38
C LEU A 98 -0.78 0.43 13.89
N ALA A 99 -1.32 1.30 14.76
CA ALA A 99 -1.32 1.09 16.20
C ALA A 99 -2.48 0.20 16.68
N ALA A 100 -3.58 0.17 15.93
CA ALA A 100 -4.74 -0.67 16.23
C ALA A 100 -4.58 -2.14 15.76
N MET A 101 -3.52 -2.45 15.01
CA MET A 101 -3.25 -3.82 14.56
C MET A 101 -2.89 -4.74 15.73
N GLU A 102 -3.51 -5.92 15.76
CA GLU A 102 -3.22 -6.98 16.75
C GLU A 102 -1.84 -7.61 16.55
N THR A 103 -1.34 -7.60 15.31
CA THR A 103 -0.04 -8.15 14.95
C THR A 103 0.94 -7.04 14.56
N PRO A 104 2.26 -7.26 14.74
CA PRO A 104 3.26 -6.31 14.25
C PRO A 104 3.15 -6.08 12.73
N PRO A 105 3.40 -4.85 12.24
CA PRO A 105 3.37 -4.56 10.81
C PRO A 105 4.28 -5.47 9.98
N VAL A 106 3.77 -5.94 8.84
CA VAL A 106 4.49 -6.73 7.84
C VAL A 106 4.44 -5.98 6.51
N PRO A 107 5.57 -5.51 5.93
CA PRO A 107 6.92 -5.61 6.46
C PRO A 107 7.17 -4.74 7.70
N ARG A 108 8.11 -5.18 8.56
CA ARG A 108 8.48 -4.47 9.80
C ARG A 108 8.91 -3.01 9.61
N ALA A 109 9.36 -2.64 8.40
CA ALA A 109 9.70 -1.26 8.05
C ALA A 109 8.53 -0.28 8.29
N PHE A 110 7.28 -0.73 8.17
CA PHE A 110 6.10 0.10 8.46
C PHE A 110 6.01 0.51 9.95
N ALA A 111 6.65 -0.22 10.86
CA ALA A 111 6.76 0.20 12.26
C ALA A 111 7.48 1.55 12.41
N ALA A 112 8.38 1.91 11.49
CA ALA A 112 9.09 3.19 11.50
C ALA A 112 8.14 4.39 11.32
N LEU A 113 7.00 4.22 10.63
CA LEU A 113 6.00 5.29 10.50
C LEU A 113 5.45 5.75 11.85
N ARG A 114 5.40 4.85 12.84
CA ARG A 114 4.96 5.15 14.21
C ARG A 114 6.01 5.95 14.98
N ALA A 115 7.29 5.65 14.79
CA ALA A 115 8.38 6.21 15.59
C ALA A 115 9.02 7.47 14.99
N LEU A 116 9.07 7.62 13.67
CA LEU A 116 9.80 8.71 13.03
C LEU A 116 9.18 10.08 13.31
N PRO A 117 9.96 11.18 13.36
CA PRO A 117 9.41 12.52 13.56
C PRO A 117 8.43 12.92 12.45
N GLN A 118 7.28 13.49 12.82
CA GLN A 118 6.23 13.85 11.84
C GLN A 118 6.73 14.85 10.78
N LYS A 119 7.57 15.83 11.15
CA LYS A 119 8.11 16.81 10.21
C LYS A 119 8.93 16.15 9.09
N LEU A 120 9.75 15.15 9.44
CA LEU A 120 10.53 14.38 8.48
C LEU A 120 9.63 13.58 7.55
N LEU A 121 8.64 12.87 8.10
CA LEU A 121 7.69 12.09 7.30
C LEU A 121 6.88 12.95 6.33
N VAL A 122 6.44 14.14 6.76
CA VAL A 122 5.74 15.09 5.88
C VAL A 122 6.63 15.50 4.71
N ALA A 123 7.90 15.83 4.97
CA ALA A 123 8.83 16.21 3.90
C ALA A 123 9.06 15.06 2.90
N VAL A 124 9.31 13.84 3.40
CA VAL A 124 9.53 12.65 2.57
C VAL A 124 8.28 12.30 1.74
N LEU A 125 7.09 12.29 2.35
CA LEU A 125 5.85 11.96 1.65
C LEU A 125 5.49 13.00 0.60
N ARG A 126 5.66 14.29 0.87
CA ARG A 126 5.45 15.32 -0.15
C ARG A 126 6.38 15.13 -1.34
N ARG A 127 7.64 14.75 -1.11
CA ARG A 127 8.59 14.44 -2.19
C ARG A 127 8.16 13.19 -2.98
N PHE A 128 7.69 12.15 -2.30
CA PHE A 128 7.17 10.93 -2.92
C PHE A 128 5.94 11.20 -3.79
N LEU A 129 4.98 12.00 -3.28
CA LEU A 129 3.75 12.36 -3.97
C LEU A 129 4.00 13.13 -5.28
N LYS A 130 5.09 13.89 -5.37
CA LYS A 130 5.54 14.58 -6.60
C LYS A 130 6.32 13.68 -7.56
N SER A 131 6.60 12.43 -7.20
CA SER A 131 7.42 11.54 -8.03
C SER A 131 6.58 10.87 -9.12
N PRO A 132 7.19 10.49 -10.26
CA PRO A 132 6.52 9.65 -11.27
C PRO A 132 5.97 8.35 -10.68
N THR A 133 6.55 7.86 -9.58
CA THR A 133 6.04 6.65 -8.91
C THR A 133 4.66 6.85 -8.30
N ALA A 134 4.34 8.04 -7.78
CA ALA A 134 3.01 8.32 -7.27
C ALA A 134 2.08 8.78 -8.40
N VAL A 135 2.56 9.65 -9.29
CA VAL A 135 1.76 10.25 -10.37
C VAL A 135 1.35 9.22 -11.41
N ASP A 136 2.22 8.27 -11.78
CA ASP A 136 1.92 7.26 -12.79
C ASP A 136 1.37 5.95 -12.18
N SER A 137 0.83 6.02 -10.96
CA SER A 137 0.25 4.88 -10.25
C SER A 137 -1.26 5.00 -10.13
N GLY A 138 -1.89 3.98 -9.53
CA GLY A 138 -3.31 4.01 -9.16
C GLY A 138 -3.70 5.17 -8.24
N LEU A 139 -2.75 5.85 -7.58
CA LEU A 139 -3.04 7.06 -6.81
C LEU A 139 -3.59 8.21 -7.67
N SER A 140 -3.35 8.21 -8.98
CA SER A 140 -3.94 9.21 -9.88
C SER A 140 -5.31 8.80 -10.42
N ASP A 141 -5.83 7.63 -10.06
CA ASP A 141 -7.17 7.21 -10.44
C ASP A 141 -8.22 8.08 -9.72
N ARG A 142 -9.19 8.55 -10.50
CA ARG A 142 -10.29 9.40 -10.03
C ARG A 142 -11.65 8.78 -10.31
N SER A 143 -11.69 7.50 -10.64
CA SER A 143 -12.94 6.80 -10.86
C SER A 143 -13.81 6.84 -9.59
N PRO A 144 -15.14 6.98 -9.71
CA PRO A 144 -16.04 6.91 -8.55
C PRO A 144 -15.92 5.57 -7.80
N SER A 145 -15.59 4.48 -8.51
CA SER A 145 -15.31 3.17 -7.92
C SER A 145 -14.17 3.21 -6.91
N THR A 146 -13.10 3.98 -7.18
CA THR A 146 -11.98 4.10 -6.25
C THR A 146 -12.41 4.69 -4.90
N SER A 147 -13.26 5.71 -4.89
CA SER A 147 -13.75 6.30 -3.63
C SER A 147 -14.58 5.29 -2.82
N ALA A 148 -15.51 4.60 -3.48
CA ALA A 148 -16.36 3.59 -2.85
C ALA A 148 -15.54 2.41 -2.30
N GLU A 149 -14.51 1.96 -3.02
CA GLU A 149 -13.59 0.91 -2.56
C GLU A 149 -12.78 1.35 -1.34
N LEU A 150 -12.24 2.57 -1.35
CA LEU A 150 -11.49 3.13 -0.23
C LEU A 150 -12.36 3.30 1.03
N GLU A 151 -13.61 3.73 0.87
CA GLU A 151 -14.59 3.80 1.96
C GLU A 151 -14.87 2.40 2.53
N ARG A 152 -15.13 1.42 1.66
CA ARG A 152 -15.37 0.04 2.07
C ARG A 152 -14.17 -0.57 2.83
N LEU A 153 -12.95 -0.30 2.37
CA LEU A 153 -11.73 -0.76 3.04
C LEU A 153 -11.51 -0.04 4.38
N ALA A 154 -11.85 1.25 4.48
CA ALA A 154 -11.77 1.99 5.73
C ALA A 154 -12.72 1.45 6.81
N GLU A 155 -13.93 1.05 6.41
CA GLU A 155 -14.87 0.34 7.28
C GLU A 155 -14.27 -0.99 7.77
N GLN A 156 -13.74 -1.80 6.85
CA GLN A 156 -13.13 -3.09 7.19
C GLN A 156 -11.93 -2.97 8.13
N LEU A 157 -11.13 -1.90 8.00
CA LEU A 157 -10.00 -1.63 8.90
C LEU A 157 -10.44 -1.20 10.31
N SER A 158 -11.63 -0.63 10.43
CA SER A 158 -12.17 -0.13 11.69
C SER A 158 -13.10 -1.15 12.38
N ALA A 159 -13.54 -2.18 11.65
CA ALA A 159 -14.37 -3.26 12.19
C ALA A 159 -13.57 -4.13 13.19
N PRO A 160 -14.17 -4.52 14.32
CA PRO A 160 -13.53 -5.44 15.27
C PRO A 160 -13.29 -6.81 14.62
N ALA A 161 -12.19 -7.47 14.98
CA ALA A 161 -11.65 -8.67 14.33
C ALA A 161 -12.55 -9.94 14.38
N GLY A 162 -13.79 -9.85 14.86
CA GLY A 162 -14.74 -10.97 14.99
C GLY A 162 -16.09 -10.77 14.30
N ALA A 163 -16.27 -9.74 13.48
CA ALA A 163 -17.53 -9.48 12.77
C ALA A 163 -17.57 -10.09 11.34
N ARG A 164 -16.81 -11.16 11.09
CA ARG A 164 -16.80 -11.89 9.82
C ARG A 164 -17.28 -13.32 10.01
#